data_AF-A0A1Y1K9Q3-F1
#
_entry.id   AF-A0A1Y1K9Q3-F1
#
_cell.length_a   1.000
_cell.length_b   1.000
_cell.length_c   1.000
_cell.angle_alpha   90.00
_cell.angle_beta   90.00
_cell.angle_gamma   90.00
#
_symmetry.space_group_name_H-M   'P 1'
#
loop_
_entity.id
_entity.type
_entity.pdbx_description
1 polymer ?
#
loop_
_entity_poly.entity_id
_entity_poly.type
_entity_poly.pdbx_seq_one_letter_code
_entity_poly.pdbx_strand_id
1 'polypeptide(L)'
;MSSYHCLLAINTGYFNHTLKNLILKIKMSNLAAPVATAIRQKLSTNLNALHLDVLNESHMHNVPKGSETHFKVVVVSEKFSGVPLIKRHRIIHDLLKDELQNGVHALSIEAKTPDQWTPDDTIKRSPPCKGGFGL
;
A
#
# COMPACT_ATOMS: atom_id res chain seq x y z
N MET A 1 3.69 3.22 67.75
CA MET A 1 2.59 2.23 67.71
C MET A 1 1.47 2.79 66.85
N SER A 2 1.15 2.08 65.78
CA SER A 2 -0.13 2.00 65.07
C SER A 2 -0.96 3.26 64.86
N SER A 3 -1.16 3.64 63.60
CA SER A 3 -2.52 3.74 63.03
C SER A 3 -2.44 3.76 61.52
N TYR A 4 -2.78 2.62 60.94
CA TYR A 4 -3.04 2.43 59.53
C TYR A 4 -4.34 3.15 59.17
N HIS A 5 -4.26 4.23 58.39
CA HIS A 5 -5.41 4.75 57.68
C HIS A 5 -4.96 5.57 56.49
N CYS A 6 -4.88 4.94 55.31
CA CYS A 6 -5.37 5.49 54.04
C CYS A 6 -4.98 4.51 52.92
N LEU A 7 -5.80 3.47 52.75
CA LEU A 7 -5.85 2.71 51.50
C LEU A 7 -7.01 3.31 50.68
N LEU A 8 -6.78 3.41 49.37
CA LEU A 8 -7.75 3.70 48.28
C LEU A 8 -7.93 5.17 47.88
N ALA A 9 -7.07 5.62 46.95
CA ALA A 9 -7.41 6.66 45.98
C ALA A 9 -7.02 6.22 44.56
N ILE A 10 -7.91 5.41 43.97
CA ILE A 10 -8.42 5.50 42.59
C ILE A 10 -7.37 5.59 41.47
N ASN A 11 -7.12 4.40 40.92
CA ASN A 11 -6.32 4.13 39.73
C ASN A 11 -7.20 4.22 38.47
N THR A 12 -7.57 5.42 38.01
CA THR A 12 -8.26 5.59 36.71
C THR A 12 -7.98 6.98 36.12
N GLY A 13 -6.89 7.14 35.38
CA GLY A 13 -6.62 8.41 34.69
C GLY A 13 -5.48 8.42 33.69
N TYR A 14 -4.55 7.46 33.77
CA TYR A 14 -3.31 7.48 32.99
C TYR A 14 -3.22 6.41 31.89
N PHE A 15 -4.34 5.97 31.32
CA PHE A 15 -4.33 4.94 30.25
C PHE A 15 -4.95 5.35 28.92
N ASN A 16 -5.45 6.59 28.77
CA ASN A 16 -6.26 6.99 27.61
C ASN A 16 -5.69 8.11 26.74
N HIS A 17 -4.41 8.47 26.88
CA HIS A 17 -3.77 9.50 26.03
C HIS A 17 -2.69 8.94 25.09
N THR A 18 -1.95 7.91 25.50
CA THR A 18 -0.85 7.35 24.70
C THR A 18 -1.34 6.60 23.45
N LEU A 19 -2.48 5.89 23.55
CA LEU A 19 -3.09 5.18 22.41
C LEU A 19 -3.75 6.14 21.41
N LYS A 20 -4.31 7.27 21.85
CA LYS A 20 -4.91 8.27 20.95
C LYS A 20 -3.86 8.90 20.03
N ASN A 21 -2.67 9.21 20.56
CA ASN A 21 -1.57 9.77 19.77
C ASN A 21 -0.99 8.77 18.77
N LEU A 22 -1.00 7.47 19.09
CA LEU A 22 -0.57 6.42 18.17
C LEU A 22 -1.55 6.24 17.00
N ILE A 23 -2.86 6.22 17.28
CA ILE A 23 -3.91 6.13 16.25
C ILE A 23 -3.93 7.38 15.35
N LEU A 24 -3.70 8.58 15.91
CA LEU A 24 -3.59 9.83 15.15
C LEU A 24 -2.38 9.82 14.20
N LYS A 25 -1.23 9.32 14.63
CA LYS A 25 -0.01 9.24 13.79
C LYS A 25 -0.17 8.26 12.62
N ILE A 26 -0.84 7.13 12.85
CA ILE A 26 -1.18 6.14 11.81
C ILE A 26 -2.19 6.70 10.79
N LYS A 27 -3.18 7.49 11.24
CA LYS A 27 -4.12 8.17 10.33
C LYS A 27 -3.45 9.27 9.49
N MET A 28 -2.47 9.99 10.05
CA MET A 28 -1.81 11.11 9.35
C MET A 28 -0.86 10.66 8.23
N SER A 29 -0.23 9.48 8.35
CA SER A 29 0.58 8.89 7.27
C SER A 29 -0.25 8.40 6.08
N ASN A 30 -1.54 8.11 6.27
CA ASN A 30 -2.47 7.73 5.20
C ASN A 30 -3.00 8.92 4.38
N LEU A 31 -2.74 10.17 4.77
CA LEU A 31 -3.25 11.36 4.04
C LEU A 31 -2.30 11.88 2.96
N ALA A 32 -1.01 11.52 2.99
CA ALA A 32 -0.01 12.08 2.07
C ALA A 32 -0.02 11.45 0.66
N ALA A 33 -0.66 10.28 0.50
CA ALA A 33 -0.75 9.55 -0.76
C ALA A 33 -2.11 8.82 -0.84
N PRO A 34 -3.21 9.57 -1.07
CA PRO A 34 -4.57 9.01 -1.04
C PRO A 34 -4.77 7.91 -2.08
N VAL A 35 -4.21 8.06 -3.29
CA VAL A 35 -4.36 7.05 -4.35
C VAL A 35 -3.55 5.79 -4.01
N ALA A 36 -2.30 5.94 -3.59
CA ALA A 36 -1.49 4.79 -3.18
C ALA A 36 -2.13 4.02 -2.01
N THR A 37 -2.77 4.72 -1.08
CA THR A 37 -3.47 4.13 0.06
C THR A 37 -4.70 3.34 -0.40
N ALA A 38 -5.51 3.91 -1.30
CA ALA A 38 -6.67 3.23 -1.88
C ALA A 38 -6.27 1.95 -2.62
N ILE A 39 -5.22 2.00 -3.45
CA ILE A 39 -4.66 0.84 -4.16
C ILE A 39 -4.27 -0.25 -3.15
N ARG A 40 -3.50 0.10 -2.11
CA ARG A 40 -3.07 -0.86 -1.07
C ARG A 40 -4.27 -1.53 -0.39
N GLN A 41 -5.27 -0.75 0.00
CA GLN A 41 -6.45 -1.28 0.70
C GLN A 41 -7.28 -2.22 -0.18
N LYS A 42 -7.56 -1.83 -1.42
CA LYS A 42 -8.33 -2.64 -2.37
C LYS A 42 -7.63 -3.96 -2.67
N LEU A 43 -6.33 -3.92 -2.98
CA LEU A 43 -5.57 -5.13 -3.32
C LEU A 43 -5.40 -6.06 -2.12
N SER A 44 -5.04 -5.54 -0.95
CA SER A 44 -4.89 -6.36 0.26
C SER A 44 -6.19 -7.08 0.64
N THR A 45 -7.31 -6.36 0.62
CA THR A 45 -8.62 -6.89 1.02
C THR A 45 -9.16 -7.92 0.03
N ASN A 46 -9.08 -7.65 -1.28
CA ASN A 46 -9.68 -8.53 -2.29
C ASN A 46 -8.80 -9.75 -2.62
N LEU A 47 -7.48 -9.61 -2.55
CA LEU A 47 -6.55 -10.67 -2.97
C LEU A 47 -6.01 -11.50 -1.82
N ASN A 48 -6.25 -11.11 -0.55
CA ASN A 48 -5.64 -11.73 0.62
C ASN A 48 -4.12 -11.89 0.40
N ALA A 49 -3.48 -10.79 -0.01
CA ALA A 49 -2.10 -10.79 -0.46
C ALA A 49 -1.16 -11.16 0.70
N LEU A 50 -0.29 -12.14 0.48
CA LEU A 50 0.78 -12.49 1.42
C LEU A 50 1.86 -11.41 1.45
N HIS A 51 2.09 -10.78 0.30
CA HIS A 51 2.98 -9.65 0.16
C HIS A 51 2.37 -8.67 -0.84
N LEU A 52 2.40 -7.38 -0.49
CA LEU A 52 1.84 -6.31 -1.29
C LEU A 52 2.71 -5.08 -1.17
N ASP A 53 3.09 -4.57 -2.32
CA ASP A 53 4.11 -3.55 -2.41
C ASP A 53 3.71 -2.58 -3.53
N VAL A 54 3.56 -1.30 -3.17
CA VAL A 54 3.01 -0.25 -4.05
C VAL A 54 3.97 0.92 -4.08
N LEU A 55 4.52 1.22 -5.25
CA LEU A 55 5.51 2.27 -5.48
C LEU A 55 4.96 3.31 -6.44
N ASN A 56 5.03 4.58 -6.03
CA ASN A 56 4.71 5.71 -6.90
C ASN A 56 5.95 6.08 -7.74
N GLU A 57 5.91 5.78 -9.04
CA GLU A 57 6.98 6.06 -10.00
C GLU A 57 6.72 7.36 -10.78
N SER A 58 5.71 8.14 -10.44
CA SER A 58 5.34 9.39 -11.15
C SER A 58 6.51 10.35 -11.28
N HIS A 59 7.37 10.46 -10.26
CA HIS A 59 8.58 11.32 -10.28
C HIS A 59 9.59 10.97 -11.39
N MET A 60 9.49 9.79 -12.01
CA MET A 60 10.32 9.38 -13.14
C MET A 60 9.79 9.88 -14.49
N HIS A 61 8.62 10.51 -14.49
CA HIS A 61 7.97 11.10 -15.67
C HIS A 61 7.90 12.62 -15.52
N ASN A 62 7.73 13.34 -16.64
CA ASN A 62 7.64 14.81 -16.66
C ASN A 62 6.30 15.30 -16.09
N VAL A 63 6.05 15.02 -14.81
CA VAL A 63 4.82 15.35 -14.07
C VAL A 63 5.19 16.15 -12.81
N PRO A 64 4.27 16.98 -12.29
CA PRO A 64 4.52 17.75 -11.07
C PRO A 64 4.93 16.87 -9.88
N LYS A 65 5.76 17.41 -8.98
CA LYS A 65 6.12 16.73 -7.73
C LYS A 65 4.86 16.39 -6.92
N GLY A 66 4.80 15.17 -6.40
CA GLY A 66 3.63 14.68 -5.67
C GLY A 66 2.50 14.13 -6.55
N SER A 67 2.69 14.05 -7.87
CA SER A 67 1.72 13.38 -8.74
C SER A 67 1.60 11.89 -8.40
N GLU A 68 0.39 11.36 -8.55
CA GLU A 68 0.04 9.95 -8.34
C GLU A 68 -0.52 9.36 -9.65
N THR A 69 0.26 9.47 -10.74
CA THR A 69 -0.18 9.06 -12.09
C THR A 69 0.45 7.77 -12.58
N HIS A 70 1.65 7.42 -12.10
CA HIS A 70 2.36 6.19 -12.48
C HIS A 70 2.64 5.35 -11.24
N PHE A 71 2.14 4.12 -11.24
CA PHE A 71 2.32 3.19 -10.13
C PHE A 71 2.94 1.88 -10.59
N LYS A 72 3.77 1.30 -9.72
CA LYS A 72 4.18 -0.08 -9.80
C LYS A 72 3.62 -0.83 -8.60
N VAL A 73 2.97 -1.96 -8.87
CA VAL A 73 2.38 -2.83 -7.85
C VAL A 73 2.96 -4.23 -7.97
N VAL A 74 3.49 -4.73 -6.86
CA VAL A 74 3.89 -6.13 -6.70
C VAL A 74 2.91 -6.77 -5.73
N VAL A 75 2.26 -7.84 -6.17
CA VAL A 75 1.28 -8.56 -5.35
C VAL A 75 1.53 -10.05 -5.41
N VAL A 76 1.65 -10.66 -4.24
CA VAL A 76 1.87 -12.09 -4.05
C VAL A 76 0.63 -12.67 -3.39
N SER A 77 -0.02 -13.62 -4.05
CA SER A 77 -1.23 -14.25 -3.53
C SER A 77 -1.42 -15.66 -4.07
N GLU A 78 -1.93 -16.54 -3.22
CA GLU A 78 -2.37 -17.90 -3.58
C GLU A 78 -3.49 -17.88 -4.64
N LYS A 79 -4.28 -16.81 -4.71
CA LYS A 79 -5.35 -16.66 -5.71
C LYS A 79 -4.84 -16.64 -7.16
N PHE A 80 -3.54 -16.47 -7.35
CA PHE A 80 -2.91 -16.51 -8.66
C PHE A 80 -2.44 -17.91 -9.08
N SER A 81 -2.50 -18.89 -8.20
CA SER A 81 -2.14 -20.28 -8.50
C SER A 81 -3.06 -20.86 -9.58
N GLY A 82 -2.48 -21.44 -10.63
CA GLY A 82 -3.23 -21.92 -11.80
C GLY A 82 -3.86 -20.83 -12.69
N VAL A 83 -3.70 -19.54 -12.36
CA VAL A 83 -4.24 -18.43 -13.16
C VAL A 83 -3.18 -17.90 -14.14
N PRO A 84 -3.47 -17.83 -15.46
CA PRO A 84 -2.56 -17.24 -16.44
C PRO A 84 -2.27 -15.75 -16.16
N LEU A 85 -1.05 -15.30 -16.46
CA LEU A 85 -0.58 -13.94 -16.18
C LEU A 85 -1.56 -12.84 -16.66
N ILE A 86 -2.08 -12.96 -17.89
CA ILE A 86 -3.03 -12.00 -18.45
C ILE A 86 -4.33 -11.91 -17.63
N LYS A 87 -4.81 -13.03 -17.07
CA LYS A 87 -5.99 -13.02 -16.19
C LYS A 87 -5.66 -12.38 -14.84
N ARG A 88 -4.46 -12.58 -14.30
CA ARG A 88 -4.00 -11.90 -13.07
C ARG A 88 -4.01 -10.38 -13.25
N HIS A 89 -3.49 -9.91 -14.38
CA HIS A 89 -3.50 -8.48 -14.71
C HIS A 89 -4.93 -7.94 -14.83
N ARG A 90 -5.83 -8.67 -15.51
CA ARG A 90 -7.26 -8.28 -15.60
C ARG A 90 -7.90 -8.16 -14.22
N ILE A 91 -7.71 -9.13 -13.33
CA ILE A 91 -8.23 -9.06 -11.96
C ILE A 91 -7.77 -7.79 -11.25
N ILE A 92 -6.47 -7.46 -11.35
CA ILE A 92 -5.91 -6.26 -10.70
C ILE A 92 -6.45 -4.98 -11.33
N HIS A 93 -6.53 -4.92 -12.66
CA HIS A 93 -7.12 -3.78 -13.37
C HIS A 93 -8.60 -3.59 -13.01
N ASP A 94 -9.37 -4.66 -12.89
CA ASP A 94 -10.79 -4.60 -12.52
C ASP A 94 -10.96 -4.07 -11.09
N LEU A 95 -10.10 -4.50 -10.16
CA LEU A 95 -10.10 -4.00 -8.78
C LEU A 95 -9.73 -2.52 -8.68
N LEU A 96 -8.85 -2.04 -9.56
CA LEU A 96 -8.33 -0.67 -9.55
C LEU A 96 -8.96 0.23 -10.62
N LYS A 97 -10.08 -0.18 -11.19
CA LYS A 97 -10.72 0.51 -12.30
C LYS A 97 -11.08 1.96 -11.96
N ASP A 98 -11.59 2.21 -10.75
CA ASP A 98 -11.98 3.55 -10.32
C ASP A 98 -10.76 4.47 -10.18
N GLU A 99 -9.64 3.96 -9.67
CA GLU A 99 -8.38 4.70 -9.52
C GLU A 99 -7.76 5.04 -10.88
N LEU A 100 -7.82 4.10 -11.83
CA LEU A 100 -7.39 4.30 -13.21
C LEU A 100 -8.25 5.34 -13.94
N GLN A 101 -9.54 5.41 -13.64
CA GLN A 101 -10.42 6.43 -14.20
C GLN A 101 -10.21 7.82 -13.57
N ASN A 102 -9.77 7.87 -12.31
CA ASN A 102 -9.67 9.11 -11.53
C ASN A 102 -8.27 9.76 -11.51
N GLY A 103 -7.31 9.28 -12.31
CA GLY A 103 -6.04 10.00 -12.51
C GLY A 103 -4.78 9.13 -12.64
N VAL A 104 -4.86 7.83 -12.36
CA VAL A 104 -3.73 6.93 -12.62
C VAL A 104 -3.61 6.66 -14.12
N HIS A 105 -2.55 7.19 -14.74
CA HIS A 105 -2.26 7.06 -16.17
C HIS A 105 -1.61 5.73 -16.54
N ALA A 106 -0.76 5.19 -15.67
CA ALA A 106 -0.05 3.94 -15.92
C ALA A 106 0.11 3.10 -14.66
N LEU A 107 -0.08 1.79 -14.82
CA LEU A 107 0.06 0.80 -13.77
C LEU A 107 0.94 -0.36 -14.27
N SER A 108 2.10 -0.53 -13.66
CA SER A 108 2.98 -1.69 -13.85
C SER A 108 2.62 -2.75 -12.81
N ILE A 109 2.31 -3.97 -13.26
CA ILE A 109 1.78 -5.04 -12.41
C ILE A 109 2.74 -6.23 -12.41
N GLU A 110 3.17 -6.65 -11.22
CA GLU A 110 3.80 -7.94 -11.00
C GLU A 110 2.92 -8.79 -10.08
N ALA A 111 2.20 -9.75 -10.66
CA ALA A 111 1.31 -10.66 -9.94
C ALA A 111 1.92 -12.06 -9.84
N LYS A 112 2.47 -12.41 -8.68
CA LYS A 112 3.24 -13.64 -8.42
C LYS A 112 2.49 -14.58 -7.49
N THR A 113 2.67 -15.89 -7.65
CA THR A 113 2.27 -16.86 -6.61
C THR A 113 3.33 -16.89 -5.51
N PRO A 114 3.02 -17.43 -4.32
CA PRO A 114 4.00 -17.56 -3.25
C PRO A 114 5.21 -18.41 -3.65
N ASP A 115 5.02 -19.42 -4.51
CA ASP A 115 6.13 -20.22 -5.08
C ASP A 115 7.04 -19.43 -6.04
N GLN A 116 6.54 -18.34 -6.62
CA GLN A 116 7.25 -17.50 -7.59
C GLN A 116 7.97 -16.32 -6.93
N TRP A 117 7.78 -16.11 -5.63
CA TRP A 117 8.29 -14.96 -4.92
C TRP A 117 9.23 -15.38 -3.80
N THR A 118 10.34 -14.68 -3.65
CA THR A 118 11.26 -14.84 -2.52
C THR A 118 11.30 -13.55 -1.70
N PRO A 119 11.57 -13.61 -0.38
CA PRO A 119 11.63 -12.41 0.47
C PRO A 119 12.69 -11.38 0.05
N ASP A 120 13.71 -11.81 -0.68
CA ASP A 120 14.79 -10.95 -1.20
C ASP A 120 14.40 -10.23 -2.50
N ASP A 121 13.27 -10.59 -3.10
CA ASP A 121 12.74 -9.99 -4.32
C ASP A 121 12.12 -8.62 -4.01
N THR A 122 12.99 -7.63 -3.84
CA THR A 122 12.64 -6.22 -3.63
C THR A 122 12.05 -5.61 -4.90
N ILE A 123 11.04 -4.71 -4.78
CA ILE A 123 10.49 -4.00 -5.94
C ILE A 123 11.61 -3.23 -6.66
N LYS A 124 12.02 -3.71 -7.83
CA LYS A 124 12.92 -2.96 -8.72
C LYS A 124 12.13 -1.85 -9.40
N ARG A 125 12.70 -0.65 -9.45
CA ARG A 125 12.14 0.46 -10.24
C ARG A 125 12.09 0.07 -11.72
N SER A 126 11.06 0.53 -12.41
CA SER A 126 10.94 0.36 -13.86
C SER A 126 12.13 1.03 -14.57
N PRO A 127 12.72 0.42 -15.62
CA PRO A 127 13.79 1.06 -16.38
C PRO A 127 13.38 2.44 -16.91
N PRO A 128 14.31 3.41 -17.01
CA PRO A 128 13.99 4.72 -17.54
C PRO A 128 13.46 4.60 -18.98
N CYS A 129 12.32 5.25 -19.24
CA CYS A 129 11.70 5.31 -20.56
C CYS A 129 12.70 5.96 -21.53
N LYS A 130 13.19 5.22 -22.53
CA LYS A 130 13.83 5.80 -23.71
C LYS A 130 12.72 6.47 -24.51
N GLY A 131 12.50 7.76 -24.27
CA GLY A 131 11.57 8.58 -25.04
C GLY A 131 11.83 8.38 -26.52
N GLY A 132 10.79 8.03 -27.27
CA GLY A 132 10.86 7.90 -28.72
C GLY A 132 11.31 9.24 -29.29
N PHE A 133 12.48 9.26 -29.92
CA PHE A 133 12.84 10.30 -30.86
C PHE A 133 11.81 10.21 -31.98
N GLY A 134 10.80 11.08 -31.93
CA GLY A 134 9.94 11.33 -33.07
C GLY A 134 10.81 11.86 -34.20
N LEU A 135 11.00 11.04 -35.23
CA LEU A 135 11.39 11.49 -36.56
C LEU A 135 10.13 11.98 -37.28
#